data_AF-A0A3D3SB88-F1
#
_entry.id   AF-A0A3D3SB88-F1
#
_cell.length_a   1.000
_cell.length_b   1.000
_cell.length_c   1.000
_cell.angle_alpha   90.00
_cell.angle_beta   90.00
_cell.angle_gamma   90.00
#
_symmetry.space_group_name_H-M   'P 1'
#
loop_
_entity.id
_entity.type
_entity.pdbx_description
1 polymer ?
#
loop_
_entity_poly.entity_id
_entity_poly.type
_entity_poly.pdbx_seq_one_letter_code
_entity_poly.pdbx_strand_id
1 'polypeptide(L)' 'GPTRSTDAILRFSSPESALAILSGKRQAVVALGAGEVTIAGLLPLVQGLFSVLDRLSWYLGVTIGEKGK' A
#
# COMPACT_ATOMS: atom_id res chain seq x y z
N GLY A 1 -21.91 -1.23 19.39
CA GLY A 1 -20.48 -1.62 19.43
C GLY A 1 -19.65 -0.43 19.02
N PRO A 2 -18.41 -0.26 19.51
CA PRO A 2 -17.59 0.89 19.12
C PRO A 2 -17.41 0.84 17.60
N THR A 3 -17.90 1.87 16.93
CA THR A 3 -17.58 2.14 15.52
C THR A 3 -16.08 2.26 15.45
N ARG A 4 -15.40 1.28 14.83
CA ARG A 4 -13.97 1.35 14.58
C ARG A 4 -13.73 2.56 13.66
N SER A 5 -13.41 3.70 14.27
CA SER A 5 -12.90 4.87 13.59
C SER A 5 -11.73 4.42 12.75
N THR A 6 -11.81 4.58 11.43
CA THR A 6 -10.70 4.22 10.55
C THR A 6 -9.62 5.28 10.71
N ASP A 7 -8.46 4.91 11.25
CA ASP A 7 -7.40 5.86 11.58
C ASP A 7 -6.72 6.46 10.35
N ALA A 8 -6.67 5.72 9.24
CA ALA A 8 -6.14 6.19 7.96
C ALA A 8 -6.81 5.49 6.76
N ILE A 9 -6.98 6.23 5.67
CA ILE A 9 -7.53 5.74 4.40
C ILE A 9 -6.50 5.96 3.29
N LEU A 10 -6.19 4.89 2.57
CA LEU A 10 -5.42 4.91 1.33
C LEU A 10 -6.37 4.92 0.13
N ARG A 11 -6.18 5.85 -0.79
CA ARG A 11 -6.90 5.91 -2.06
C ARG A 11 -5.92 5.85 -3.21
N PHE A 12 -5.96 4.77 -3.97
CA PHE A 12 -5.17 4.59 -5.18
C PHE A 12 -5.88 5.24 -6.38
N SER A 13 -5.11 5.81 -7.29
CA SER A 13 -5.64 6.43 -8.51
C SER A 13 -6.26 5.42 -9.47
N SER A 14 -5.76 4.17 -9.46
CA SER A 14 -6.27 3.08 -10.29
C SER A 14 -5.94 1.70 -9.68
N PRO A 15 -6.61 0.63 -10.15
CA PRO A 15 -6.26 -0.75 -9.79
C PRO A 15 -4.81 -1.11 -10.11
N GLU A 16 -4.26 -0.61 -11.21
CA GLU A 16 -2.89 -0.84 -11.64
C GLU A 16 -1.89 -0.20 -10.68
N SER A 17 -2.15 1.04 -10.22
CA SER A 17 -1.34 1.70 -9.21
C SER A 17 -1.38 0.93 -7.89
N ALA A 18 -2.55 0.47 -7.47
CA ALA A 18 -2.68 -0.37 -6.27
C ALA A 18 -1.84 -1.65 -6.40
N LEU A 19 -1.95 -2.35 -7.54
CA LEU A 19 -1.19 -3.57 -7.77
C LEU A 19 0.32 -3.29 -7.79
N ALA A 20 0.78 -2.26 -8.49
CA ALA A 20 2.19 -1.93 -8.58
C ALA A 20 2.80 -1.59 -7.21
N ILE A 21 2.06 -0.84 -6.39
CA ILE A 21 2.50 -0.44 -5.05
C ILE A 21 2.47 -1.63 -4.08
N LEU A 22 1.36 -2.38 -4.04
CA LEU A 22 1.18 -3.52 -3.14
C LEU A 22 2.04 -4.73 -3.53
N SER A 23 2.48 -4.83 -4.78
CA SER A 23 3.46 -5.83 -5.25
C SER A 23 4.89 -5.33 -5.30
N GLY A 24 5.15 -4.12 -4.80
CA GLY A 24 6.52 -3.57 -4.64
C GLY A 24 7.22 -3.24 -5.95
N LYS A 25 6.53 -3.36 -7.08
CA LYS A 25 6.98 -2.87 -8.39
C LYS A 25 7.09 -1.35 -8.43
N ARG A 26 6.38 -0.66 -7.52
CA ARG A 26 6.38 0.79 -7.34
C ARG A 26 6.59 1.12 -5.87
N GLN A 27 7.63 1.90 -5.55
CA GLN A 27 7.83 2.39 -4.19
C GLN A 27 6.68 3.29 -3.76
N ALA A 28 6.07 2.96 -2.64
CA ALA A 28 4.86 3.62 -2.15
C ALA A 28 5.08 5.12 -1.81
N VAL A 29 6.28 5.49 -1.33
CA VAL A 29 6.62 6.91 -1.06
C VAL A 29 6.73 7.73 -2.35
N VAL A 30 7.25 7.12 -3.43
CA VAL A 30 7.36 7.78 -4.73
C VAL A 30 5.98 7.92 -5.37
N ALA A 31 5.14 6.88 -5.25
CA ALA A 31 3.75 6.93 -5.68
C ALA A 31 2.92 7.99 -4.94
N LEU A 32 3.17 8.20 -3.64
CA LEU A 32 2.53 9.26 -2.87
C LEU A 32 2.93 10.64 -3.42
N GLY A 33 4.23 10.87 -3.64
CA GLY A 33 4.73 12.13 -4.20
C GLY A 33 4.22 12.42 -5.63
N ALA A 34 3.94 11.36 -6.40
CA ALA A 34 3.38 11.45 -7.74
C ALA A 34 1.84 11.56 -7.78
N GLY A 35 1.15 11.44 -6.64
CA GLY A 35 -0.32 11.46 -6.55
C GLY A 35 -1.01 10.17 -7.01
N GLU A 36 -0.26 9.08 -7.22
CA GLU A 36 -0.78 7.76 -7.59
C GLU A 36 -1.47 7.05 -6.41
N VAL A 37 -1.14 7.48 -5.19
CA VAL A 37 -1.83 7.12 -3.95
C VAL A 37 -1.98 8.36 -3.08
N THR A 38 -3.13 8.51 -2.44
CA THR A 38 -3.42 9.58 -1.49
C THR A 38 -3.73 8.99 -0.13
N ILE A 39 -3.35 9.73 0.92
CA ILE A 39 -3.55 9.33 2.32
C ILE A 39 -4.39 10.40 3.00
N ALA A 40 -5.46 9.98 3.67
CA ALA A 40 -6.28 10.83 4.54
C ALA A 40 -6.37 10.22 5.95
N GLY A 41 -6.49 11.06 6.98
CA GLY A 41 -6.57 10.63 8.39
C GLY A 41 -5.30 10.95 9.19
N LEU A 42 -4.98 10.11 10.18
CA LEU A 42 -3.82 10.26 11.07
C LEU A 42 -2.49 9.97 10.34
N LEU A 43 -1.98 11.02 9.67
CA LEU A 43 -0.69 11.02 8.96
C LEU A 43 0.55 10.59 9.78
N PRO A 44 0.64 10.74 11.12
CA PRO A 44 1.77 10.22 11.89
C PRO A 44 1.98 8.70 11.74
N LEU A 45 0.96 7.94 11.35
CA LEU A 45 1.07 6.51 11.04
C LEU A 45 1.84 6.22 9.73
N VAL A 46 2.05 7.24 8.88
CA VAL A 46 2.69 7.08 7.55
C VAL A 46 4.18 6.76 7.64
N GLN A 47 4.87 7.20 8.69
CA GLN A 47 6.30 6.90 8.85
C GLN A 47 6.59 5.39 8.91
N GLY A 48 5.66 4.58 9.44
CA GLY A 48 5.77 3.12 9.44
C GLY A 48 5.02 2.43 8.29
N LEU A 49 4.04 3.12 7.67
CA LEU A 49 3.14 2.53 6.68
C LEU A 49 3.89 2.02 5.45
N PHE A 50 4.88 2.77 4.96
CA PHE A 50 5.62 2.37 3.77
C PHE A 50 6.47 1.11 3.98
N SER A 51 7.10 0.97 5.14
CA SER A 51 7.81 -0.27 5.49
C SER A 51 6.86 -1.46 5.66
N VAL A 52 5.63 -1.23 6.15
CA VAL A 52 4.59 -2.27 6.21
C VAL A 52 4.14 -2.68 4.80
N LEU A 53 3.93 -1.72 3.90
CA LEU A 53 3.57 -1.99 2.50
C LEU A 53 4.67 -2.74 1.76
N ASP A 54 5.93 -2.34 1.91
CA ASP A 54 7.09 -3.04 1.32
C ASP A 54 7.21 -4.47 1.85
N ARG A 55 6.91 -4.69 3.14
CA ARG A 55 6.92 -6.04 3.73
C ARG A 55 5.74 -6.88 3.25
N LEU A 56 4.54 -6.30 3.13
CA LEU A 56 3.36 -6.96 2.55
C LEU A 56 3.63 -7.39 1.10
N SER A 57 4.32 -6.54 0.34
CA SER A 57 4.71 -6.85 -1.02
C SER A 57 5.57 -8.11 -1.12
N TRP A 58 6.43 -8.38 -0.14
CA TRP A 58 7.21 -9.61 -0.13
C TRP A 58 6.30 -10.85 -0.03
N TYR A 59 5.27 -10.81 0.83
CA TYR A 59 4.31 -11.91 0.97
C TYR A 59 3.41 -12.09 -0.25
N LEU A 60 2.97 -10.99 -0.86
CA LEU A 60 2.15 -11.01 -2.09
C LEU A 60 2.97 -11.45 -3.31
N GLY A 61 4.26 -11.09 -3.36
CA GLY A 61 5.19 -11.56 -4.38
C GLY A 61 5.42 -13.07 -4.32
N VAL A 62 5.51 -13.64 -3.12
CA VAL A 62 5.63 -15.10 -2.90
C VAL A 62 4.37 -15.84 -3.38
N THR A 63 3.17 -15.30 -3.13
CA THR A 63 1.91 -15.96 -3.54
C THR A 63 1.66 -15.88 -5.05
N ILE A 64 2.23 -14.91 -5.76
CA ILE A 64 2.16 -14.81 -7.22
C ILE A 64 3.26 -15.68 -7.89
N GLY A 65 4.36 -15.95 -7.18
CA GLY A 65 5.47 -16.77 -7.66
C GLY A 65 5.23 -18.29 -7.65
N GLU A 66 4.27 -18.81 -6.89
CA GLU A 66 3.96 -20.25 -6.84
C GLU A 66 2.98 -20.75 -7.92
N LYS A 67 2.52 -19.90 -8.85
CA LYS A 67 1.78 -20.33 -10.05
C LYS A 67 2.67 -20.42 -11.30
N GLY A 68 3.88 -20.97 -11.12
CA GLY A 68 4.86 -21.10 -12.18
C GLY A 68 5.79 -22.28 -11.96
N LYS A 69 5.24 -23.48 -11.75
CA LYS A 69 5.97 -24.72 -11.98
C LYS A 69 5.04 -25.82 -12.47
#